data_AF-A0A7T4R4I2-F1
#
_entry.id   AF-A0A7T4R4I2-F1
#
_cell.length_a   1.000
_cell.length_b   1.000
_cell.length_c   1.000
_cell.angle_alpha   90.00
_cell.angle_beta   90.00
_cell.angle_gamma   90.00
#
_symmetry.space_group_name_H-M   'P 1'
#
loop_
_entity.id
_entity.type
_entity.pdbx_description
1 polymer ?
#
loop_
_entity_poly.entity_id
_entity_poly.type
_entity_poly.pdbx_seq_one_letter_code
_entity_poly.pdbx_strand_id
1 'polypeptide(L)'
;MITVAIVGILAALAYPSYQEYVAKSRRNEATNALLTGAQALERYYSANGRYTTTAGGSTLPAVYPSQVPENGSAYYTVAPTGTPTANSFTLRAQRTGLMADDPCGDFTLDEVGQVAIVNKPGGSSKSLSDCWRR
;
A
#
# COMPACT_ATOMS: atom_id res chain seq x y z
N MET A 1 39.80 23.11 -7.64
CA MET A 1 38.83 22.19 -7.01
C MET A 1 37.40 22.70 -7.19
N ILE A 2 36.94 22.88 -8.43
CA ILE A 2 35.60 23.41 -8.75
C ILE A 2 34.65 22.28 -9.18
N THR A 3 35.20 21.24 -9.81
CA THR A 3 34.46 20.05 -10.25
C THR A 3 33.77 19.32 -9.09
N VAL A 4 34.48 19.10 -7.98
CA VAL A 4 33.91 18.45 -6.77
C VAL A 4 32.77 19.28 -6.19
N ALA A 5 32.87 20.61 -6.21
CA ALA A 5 31.81 21.49 -5.73
C ALA A 5 30.55 21.41 -6.62
N ILE A 6 30.72 21.38 -7.95
CA ILE A 6 29.59 21.23 -8.90
C ILE A 6 28.94 19.85 -8.74
N VAL A 7 29.73 18.78 -8.62
CA VAL A 7 29.21 17.41 -8.39
C VAL A 7 28.45 17.34 -7.07
N GLY A 8 28.95 17.98 -6.01
CA GLY A 8 28.25 18.06 -4.72
C GLY A 8 26.88 18.73 -4.82
N ILE A 9 26.78 19.84 -5.56
CA ILE A 9 25.51 20.56 -5.77
C ILE A 9 24.53 19.70 -6.58
N LEU A 10 25.00 19.05 -7.65
CA LEU A 10 24.14 18.18 -8.47
C LEU A 10 23.64 16.95 -7.69
N ALA A 11 24.51 16.34 -6.88
CA ALA A 11 24.14 15.20 -6.04
C ALA A 11 23.07 15.58 -5.01
N ALA A 12 23.15 16.78 -4.41
CA ALA A 12 22.19 17.25 -3.43
C ALA A 12 20.76 17.39 -3.99
N LEU A 13 20.61 17.67 -5.29
CA LEU A 13 19.29 17.75 -5.96
C LEU A 13 18.85 16.41 -6.53
N ALA A 14 19.77 15.66 -7.13
CA ALA A 14 19.45 14.40 -7.81
C ALA A 14 19.05 13.30 -6.83
N TYR A 15 19.68 13.23 -5.66
CA TYR A 15 19.45 12.17 -4.69
C TYR A 15 18.01 12.14 -4.12
N PRO A 16 17.46 13.24 -3.56
CA PRO A 16 16.08 13.22 -3.06
C PRO A 16 15.05 12.96 -4.18
N SER A 17 15.31 13.46 -5.39
CA SER A 17 14.45 13.20 -6.55
C SER A 17 14.41 11.71 -6.92
N TYR A 18 15.55 11.03 -6.85
CA TYR A 18 15.61 9.60 -7.14
C TYR A 18 14.90 8.77 -6.07
N GLN A 19 15.07 9.11 -4.79
CA GLN A 19 14.37 8.45 -3.69
C GLN A 19 12.85 8.55 -3.83
N GLU A 20 12.32 9.73 -4.17
CA GLU A 20 10.88 9.91 -4.38
C GLU A 20 10.38 9.13 -5.61
N TYR A 21 11.18 9.03 -6.67
CA TYR A 21 10.85 8.21 -7.84
C TYR A 21 10.70 6.73 -7.47
N VAL A 22 11.66 6.18 -6.71
CA VAL A 22 11.61 4.78 -6.25
C VAL A 22 10.46 4.56 -5.27
N ALA A 23 10.24 5.48 -4.33
CA ALA A 23 9.12 5.41 -3.38
C ALA A 23 7.78 5.41 -4.12
N LYS A 24 7.61 6.27 -5.14
CA LYS A 24 6.42 6.29 -5.98
C LYS A 24 6.17 4.96 -6.69
N SER A 25 7.21 4.32 -7.23
CA SER A 25 7.08 2.99 -7.84
C SER A 25 6.57 1.97 -6.83
N ARG A 26 7.14 1.95 -5.62
CA ARG A 26 6.75 1.04 -4.55
C ARG A 26 5.33 1.29 -4.05
N ARG A 27 4.90 2.55 -3.97
CA ARG A 27 3.50 2.91 -3.64
C ARG A 27 2.54 2.36 -4.70
N ASN A 28 2.87 2.47 -5.98
CA ASN A 28 2.06 1.91 -7.06
C ASN A 28 1.96 0.37 -6.97
N GLU A 29 3.06 -0.32 -6.65
CA GLU A 29 3.04 -1.77 -6.43
C GLU A 29 2.14 -2.15 -5.25
N ALA A 30 2.16 -1.38 -4.16
CA ALA A 30 1.28 -1.56 -3.01
C ALA A 30 -0.20 -1.36 -3.36
N THR A 31 -0.53 -0.30 -4.09
CA THR A 31 -1.91 -0.04 -4.53
C THR A 31 -2.40 -1.12 -5.50
N ASN A 32 -1.53 -1.63 -6.38
CA ASN A 32 -1.86 -2.75 -7.26
C ASN A 32 -2.13 -4.03 -6.47
N ALA A 33 -1.35 -4.31 -5.42
CA ALA A 33 -1.60 -5.46 -4.55
C ALA A 33 -2.96 -5.36 -3.83
N LEU A 34 -3.36 -4.16 -3.40
CA LEU A 34 -4.69 -3.92 -2.84
C LEU A 34 -5.80 -4.16 -3.86
N LEU A 35 -5.67 -3.64 -5.08
CA LEU A 35 -6.64 -3.83 -6.15
C LEU A 35 -6.79 -5.31 -6.54
N THR A 36 -5.67 -6.02 -6.69
CA THR A 36 -5.66 -7.47 -6.94
C THR A 36 -6.31 -8.24 -5.80
N GLY A 37 -6.01 -7.86 -4.55
CA GLY A 37 -6.62 -8.46 -3.37
C GLY A 37 -8.13 -8.24 -3.30
N ALA A 38 -8.60 -7.02 -3.56
CA ALA A 38 -10.03 -6.70 -3.62
C ALA A 38 -10.72 -7.50 -4.72
N GLN A 39 -10.16 -7.55 -5.94
CA GLN A 39 -10.72 -8.34 -7.03
C GLN A 39 -10.81 -9.84 -6.68
N ALA A 40 -9.81 -10.39 -6.00
CA ALA A 40 -9.82 -11.78 -5.54
C ALA A 40 -10.91 -12.03 -4.49
N LEU A 41 -11.14 -11.07 -3.59
CA LEU A 41 -12.22 -11.12 -2.59
C LEU A 41 -13.60 -11.00 -3.25
N GLU A 42 -13.78 -10.14 -4.25
CA GLU A 42 -15.04 -10.05 -5.03
C GLU A 42 -15.38 -11.37 -5.73
N ARG A 43 -14.37 -12.02 -6.30
CA ARG A 43 -14.51 -13.36 -6.90
C ARG A 43 -14.90 -14.39 -5.86
N TYR A 44 -14.29 -14.33 -4.67
CA TYR A 44 -14.65 -15.23 -3.57
C TYR A 44 -16.09 -15.00 -3.10
N TYR A 45 -16.52 -13.75 -2.96
CA TYR A 45 -17.89 -13.39 -2.60
C TYR A 45 -18.89 -13.89 -3.65
N SER A 46 -18.61 -13.69 -4.93
CA SER A 46 -19.47 -14.19 -6.03
C SER A 46 -19.67 -15.70 -5.98
N ALA A 47 -18.68 -16.47 -5.49
CA ALA A 47 -18.75 -17.92 -5.38
C ALA A 47 -19.39 -18.41 -4.07
N ASN A 48 -19.26 -17.66 -2.97
CA ASN A 48 -19.62 -18.13 -1.61
C ASN A 48 -20.75 -17.35 -0.94
N GLY A 49 -21.15 -16.21 -1.51
CA GLY A 49 -22.11 -15.26 -0.94
C GLY A 49 -21.62 -14.54 0.32
N ARG A 50 -20.29 -14.51 0.54
CA ARG A 50 -19.65 -13.88 1.71
C ARG A 50 -18.14 -13.69 1.49
N TYR A 51 -17.55 -12.72 2.17
CA TYR A 51 -16.09 -12.51 2.22
C TYR A 51 -15.39 -13.37 3.26
N THR A 52 -16.10 -13.89 4.26
CA THR A 52 -15.52 -14.66 5.36
C THR A 52 -15.48 -16.16 5.09
N THR A 53 -14.43 -16.83 5.57
CA THR A 53 -14.23 -18.29 5.40
C THR A 53 -15.33 -19.13 6.06
N THR A 54 -15.93 -18.64 7.16
CA THR A 54 -17.07 -19.27 7.86
C THR A 54 -18.26 -18.30 7.99
N ALA A 55 -19.47 -18.86 8.07
CA ALA A 55 -20.67 -18.07 8.35
C ALA A 55 -20.60 -17.51 9.77
N GLY A 56 -20.77 -16.20 9.93
CA GLY A 56 -20.56 -15.52 11.22
C GLY A 56 -19.10 -15.41 11.67
N GLY A 57 -18.14 -15.84 10.83
CA GLY A 57 -16.72 -15.65 11.09
C GLY A 57 -16.25 -14.23 10.78
N SER A 58 -14.99 -13.95 11.11
CA SER A 58 -14.34 -12.64 10.88
C SER A 58 -12.99 -12.77 10.16
N THR A 59 -12.77 -13.88 9.47
CA THR A 59 -11.51 -14.19 8.79
C THR A 59 -11.72 -14.19 7.28
N LEU A 60 -10.90 -13.41 6.56
CA LEU A 60 -10.87 -13.44 5.10
C LEU A 60 -10.08 -14.66 4.60
N PRO A 61 -10.43 -15.19 3.42
CA PRO A 61 -9.62 -16.21 2.76
C PRO A 61 -8.28 -15.62 2.32
N ALA A 62 -7.21 -16.43 2.36
CA ALA A 62 -5.87 -16.03 1.93
C ALA A 62 -5.74 -16.01 0.38
N VAL A 63 -6.55 -15.18 -0.27
CA VAL A 63 -6.62 -15.02 -1.74
C VAL A 63 -5.99 -13.73 -2.24
N TYR A 64 -5.55 -12.86 -1.33
CA TYR A 64 -4.88 -11.60 -1.62
C TYR A 64 -3.37 -11.74 -1.37
N PRO A 65 -2.51 -10.94 -2.03
CA PRO A 65 -1.07 -10.92 -1.75
C PRO A 65 -0.83 -10.59 -0.27
N SER A 66 0.14 -11.23 0.38
CA SER A 66 0.48 -10.96 1.80
C SER A 66 1.57 -9.90 1.95
N GLN A 67 2.35 -9.64 0.90
CA GLN A 67 3.46 -8.70 0.91
C GLN A 67 3.76 -8.15 -0.49
N VAL A 68 4.47 -7.02 -0.51
CA VAL A 68 4.97 -6.38 -1.72
C VAL A 68 6.45 -6.01 -1.51
N PRO A 69 7.36 -6.44 -2.40
CA PRO A 69 7.12 -7.31 -3.54
C PRO A 69 6.81 -8.74 -3.07
N GLU A 70 6.16 -9.55 -3.90
CA GLU A 70 5.84 -10.95 -3.52
C GLU A 70 7.10 -11.76 -3.20
N ASN A 71 8.20 -11.45 -3.89
CA ASN A 71 9.50 -12.08 -3.71
C ASN A 71 10.54 -11.05 -3.28
N GLY A 72 11.32 -11.37 -2.24
CA GLY A 72 12.39 -10.52 -1.74
C GLY A 72 12.04 -9.82 -0.43
N SER A 73 12.73 -8.71 -0.14
CA SER A 73 12.48 -7.93 1.07
C SER A 73 11.22 -7.09 0.91
N ALA A 74 10.22 -7.39 1.74
CA ALA A 74 8.98 -6.64 1.78
C ALA A 74 9.24 -5.16 2.10
N TYR A 75 8.55 -4.29 1.37
CA TYR A 75 8.42 -2.88 1.70
C TYR A 75 6.94 -2.49 1.96
N TYR A 76 5.98 -3.36 1.64
CA TYR A 76 4.63 -3.36 2.24
C TYR A 76 4.22 -4.78 2.67
N THR A 77 3.41 -4.87 3.72
CA THR A 77 2.62 -6.05 4.08
C THR A 77 1.15 -5.76 3.85
N VAL A 78 0.41 -6.75 3.37
CA VAL A 78 -1.01 -6.60 3.04
C VAL A 78 -1.82 -7.52 3.94
N ALA A 79 -2.75 -6.92 4.68
CA ALA A 79 -3.59 -7.64 5.63
C ALA A 79 -4.95 -6.93 5.81
N PRO A 80 -6.00 -7.65 6.22
CA PRO A 80 -7.23 -7.02 6.66
C PRO A 80 -6.98 -6.14 7.87
N THR A 81 -7.68 -5.01 7.91
CA THR A 81 -7.75 -4.13 9.08
C THR A 81 -9.19 -4.04 9.57
N GLY A 82 -9.38 -3.86 10.88
CA GLY A 82 -10.69 -3.95 11.51
C GLY A 82 -11.19 -5.39 11.61
N THR A 83 -12.50 -5.57 11.67
CA THR A 83 -13.15 -6.89 11.77
C THR A 83 -13.94 -7.14 10.49
N PRO A 84 -13.41 -7.93 9.54
CA PRO A 84 -14.14 -8.32 8.35
C PRO A 84 -15.45 -9.02 8.73
N THR A 85 -16.49 -8.80 7.92
CA THR A 85 -17.78 -9.47 8.07
C THR A 85 -18.10 -10.24 6.79
N ALA A 86 -19.23 -10.95 6.77
CA ALA A 86 -19.69 -11.61 5.56
C ALA A 86 -19.80 -10.64 4.36
N ASN A 87 -20.08 -9.35 4.59
CA ASN A 87 -20.39 -8.39 3.53
C ASN A 87 -19.45 -7.17 3.52
N SER A 88 -18.42 -7.14 4.37
CA SER A 88 -17.49 -6.01 4.43
C SER A 88 -16.06 -6.47 4.67
N PHE A 89 -15.12 -5.75 4.07
CA PHE A 89 -13.70 -5.93 4.30
C PHE A 89 -12.96 -4.61 4.12
N THR A 90 -11.82 -4.47 4.79
CA THR A 90 -10.87 -3.41 4.47
C THR A 90 -9.49 -4.02 4.43
N LEU A 91 -8.85 -3.98 3.26
CA LEU A 91 -7.46 -4.37 3.11
C LEU A 91 -6.59 -3.15 3.39
N ARG A 92 -5.48 -3.39 4.10
CA ARG A 92 -4.45 -2.39 4.39
C ARG A 92 -3.11 -2.86 3.83
N ALA A 93 -2.46 -2.03 3.03
CA ALA A 93 -1.06 -2.15 2.69
C ALA A 93 -0.26 -1.29 3.69
N GLN A 94 0.29 -1.95 4.69
CA GLN A 94 1.09 -1.35 5.75
C GLN A 94 2.55 -1.28 5.31
N ARG A 95 3.19 -0.12 5.51
CA ARG A 95 4.60 0.05 5.14
C ARG A 95 5.52 -0.73 6.06
N THR A 96 6.60 -1.22 5.47
CA THR A 96 7.69 -1.88 6.19
C THR A 96 9.02 -1.65 5.46
N GLY A 97 10.12 -2.10 6.05
CA GLY A 97 11.45 -2.02 5.45
C GLY A 97 11.79 -0.62 4.93
N LEU A 98 12.16 -0.53 3.66
CA LEU A 98 12.60 0.72 3.02
C LEU A 98 11.50 1.77 2.83
N MET A 99 10.23 1.45 3.09
CA MET A 99 9.10 2.39 3.02
C MET A 99 8.58 2.79 4.41
N ALA A 100 9.19 2.32 5.51
CA ALA A 100 8.69 2.56 6.87
C ALA A 100 8.45 4.05 7.18
N ASP A 101 9.34 4.94 6.69
CA ASP A 101 9.29 6.38 6.93
C ASP A 101 8.67 7.18 5.77
N ASP A 102 8.01 6.51 4.81
CA ASP A 102 7.41 7.19 3.67
C ASP A 102 6.36 8.24 4.15
N PRO A 103 6.22 9.40 3.50
CA PRO A 103 5.29 10.44 3.96
C PRO A 103 3.81 10.14 3.66
N CYS A 104 3.52 9.15 2.82
CA CYS A 104 2.19 8.89 2.27
C CYS A 104 1.27 8.01 3.13
N GLY A 105 1.63 7.66 4.35
CA GLY A 105 0.84 6.76 5.17
C GLY A 105 0.78 5.31 4.64
N ASP A 106 0.04 4.49 5.37
CA ASP A 106 -0.41 3.19 4.89
C ASP A 106 -1.64 3.38 4.00
N PHE A 107 -1.84 2.47 3.06
CA PHE A 107 -2.95 2.52 2.12
C PHE A 107 -4.06 1.56 2.52
N THR A 108 -5.31 1.97 2.37
CA THR A 108 -6.47 1.10 2.58
C THR A 108 -7.40 1.10 1.39
N LEU A 109 -8.04 -0.04 1.15
CA LEU A 109 -9.10 -0.25 0.16
C LEU A 109 -10.19 -1.12 0.78
N ASP A 110 -11.44 -0.68 0.70
CA ASP A 110 -12.61 -1.42 1.19
C ASP A 110 -13.41 -2.10 0.06
N GLU A 111 -14.48 -2.83 0.43
CA GLU A 111 -15.34 -3.54 -0.52
C GLU A 111 -16.11 -2.63 -1.48
N VAL A 112 -16.32 -1.36 -1.12
CA VAL A 112 -16.98 -0.37 -1.98
C VAL A 112 -16.01 0.41 -2.86
N GLY A 113 -14.71 0.06 -2.82
CA GLY A 113 -13.66 0.69 -3.61
C GLY A 113 -13.20 2.05 -3.08
N GLN A 114 -13.53 2.39 -1.83
CA GLN A 114 -13.01 3.59 -1.17
C GLN A 114 -11.55 3.36 -0.83
N VAL A 115 -10.73 4.29 -1.32
CA VAL A 115 -9.31 4.34 -1.02
C VAL A 115 -9.06 5.39 0.06
N ALA A 116 -8.22 5.06 1.02
CA ALA A 116 -7.79 6.02 2.01
C ALA A 116 -6.32 5.85 2.36
N ILE A 117 -5.81 6.90 3.01
CA ILE A 117 -4.49 6.89 3.61
C ILE A 117 -4.67 7.00 5.11
N VAL A 118 -4.02 6.12 5.85
CA VAL A 118 -3.99 6.10 7.31
C VAL A 118 -2.54 6.16 7.81
N ASN A 119 -2.34 6.37 9.11
CA ASN A 119 -1.01 6.36 9.74
C ASN A 119 0.04 7.27 9.06
N LYS A 120 -0.38 8.46 8.58
CA LYS A 120 0.58 9.44 8.04
C LYS A 120 1.54 9.89 9.15
N PRO A 121 2.86 9.99 8.87
CA PRO A 121 3.78 10.57 9.83
C PRO A 121 3.41 12.04 10.13
N GLY A 122 3.66 12.46 11.36
CA GLY A 122 3.38 13.83 11.81
C GLY A 122 4.12 14.85 10.93
N GLY A 123 3.40 15.87 10.45
CA GLY A 123 3.95 16.91 9.57
C GLY A 123 3.91 16.59 8.07
N SER A 124 3.45 15.40 7.65
CA SER A 124 3.21 15.14 6.23
C SER A 124 1.99 15.90 5.71
N SER A 125 2.19 16.77 4.71
CA SER A 125 1.12 17.48 4.00
C SER A 125 0.61 16.74 2.76
N LYS A 126 1.11 15.53 2.50
CA LYS A 126 0.75 14.76 1.29
C LYS A 126 -0.73 14.36 1.34
N SER A 127 -1.44 14.67 0.27
CA SER A 127 -2.84 14.31 0.05
C SER A 127 -2.99 12.89 -0.51
N LEU A 128 -4.22 12.39 -0.59
CA LEU A 128 -4.50 11.12 -1.27
C LEU A 128 -4.04 11.16 -2.73
N SER A 129 -4.27 12.25 -3.46
CA SER A 129 -3.84 12.42 -4.85
C SER A 129 -2.32 12.47 -5.04
N ASP A 130 -1.57 12.88 -4.03
CA ASP A 130 -0.10 12.89 -4.10
C ASP A 130 0.51 11.49 -3.98
N CYS A 131 -0.22 10.59 -3.34
CA CYS A 131 0.27 9.31 -2.86
C CYS A 131 -0.33 8.12 -3.61
N TRP A 132 -1.60 8.24 -3.98
CA TRP A 132 -2.37 7.27 -4.75
C TRP A 132 -2.66 7.88 -6.11
N ARG A 133 -1.84 7.55 -7.12
CA ARG A 133 -2.10 7.95 -8.51
C ARG A 133 -2.80 6.79 -9.23
N ARG A 134 -4.01 7.05 -9.69
CA ARG A 134 -4.68 6.21 -10.71
C ARG A 134 -3.93 6.31 -12.05
#